data_AF-A0A231GJK8-F1
#
_entry.id   AF-A0A231GJK8-F1
#
_cell.length_a   1.000
_cell.length_b   1.000
_cell.length_c   1.000
_cell.angle_alpha   90.00
_cell.angle_beta   90.00
_cell.angle_gamma   90.00
#
_symmetry.space_group_name_H-M   'P 1'
#
loop_
_entity.id
_entity.type
_entity.pdbx_description
1 polymer ?
#
loop_
_entity_poly.entity_id
_entity_poly.type
_entity_poly.pdbx_seq_one_letter_code
_entity_poly.pdbx_strand_id
1 'polypeptide(L)' 'MKSDKAMKELRALVLANNPRMTTAELDSLTDIQVLVLVRNSIVWDDRAGEKDEHELEQMRAFLDHLIKKQRSKPPQH' A
#
# COMPACT_ATOMS: atom_id res chain seq x y z
N MET A 1 -4.56 -19.47 5.11
CA MET A 1 -4.83 -18.02 4.97
C MET A 1 -3.55 -17.33 4.50
N LYS A 2 -3.38 -17.07 3.19
CA LYS A 2 -2.18 -16.41 2.65
C LYS A 2 -2.31 -14.88 2.57
N SER A 3 -3.55 -14.37 2.54
CA SER A 3 -3.85 -12.93 2.43
C SER A 3 -3.43 -12.11 3.65
N ASP A 4 -3.43 -12.71 4.85
CA ASP A 4 -3.04 -12.00 6.09
C ASP A 4 -1.56 -11.64 6.15
N LYS A 5 -0.67 -12.49 5.63
CA LYS A 5 0.77 -12.25 5.74
C LYS A 5 1.20 -11.05 4.89
N ALA A 6 0.74 -10.99 3.65
CA ALA A 6 1.02 -9.88 2.74
C ALA A 6 0.48 -8.55 3.28
N MET A 7 -0.71 -8.55 3.89
CA MET A 7 -1.28 -7.33 4.48
C MET A 7 -0.51 -6.87 5.72
N LYS A 8 -0.01 -7.80 6.54
CA LYS A 8 0.86 -7.48 7.68
C LYS A 8 2.18 -6.84 7.24
N GLU A 9 2.78 -7.35 6.17
CA GLU A 9 4.01 -6.77 5.61
C GLU A 9 3.76 -5.36 5.06
N LEU A 10 2.63 -5.14 4.37
CA LEU A 10 2.22 -3.79 3.92
C LEU A 10 1.97 -2.85 5.09
N ARG A 11 1.30 -3.31 6.16
CA ARG A 11 1.09 -2.52 7.38
C ARG A 11 2.43 -2.12 8.02
N ALA A 12 3.37 -3.06 8.15
CA ALA A 12 4.71 -2.76 8.66
C ALA A 12 5.44 -1.71 7.80
N LEU A 13 5.30 -1.80 6.48
CA LEU A 13 5.88 -0.84 5.55
C LEU A 13 5.25 0.56 5.68
N VAL A 14 3.94 0.66 5.92
CA VAL A 14 3.27 1.95 6.20
C VAL A 14 3.82 2.57 7.48
N LEU A 15 3.97 1.81 8.57
CA LEU A 15 4.55 2.32 9.82
C LEU A 15 5.98 2.80 9.63
N ALA A 16 6.79 2.05 8.89
CA ALA A 16 8.19 2.41 8.63
C ALA A 16 8.31 3.73 7.84
N ASN A 17 7.40 3.98 6.89
CA ASN A 17 7.41 5.18 6.06
C ASN A 17 6.64 6.37 6.67
N ASN A 18 5.81 6.14 7.69
CA ASN A 18 4.99 7.17 8.34
C ASN A 18 5.28 7.19 9.84
N PRO A 19 6.41 7.75 10.29
CA PRO A 19 6.82 7.72 11.71
C PRO A 19 5.87 8.48 12.65
N ARG A 20 4.95 9.28 12.11
CA ARG A 20 3.90 9.98 12.87
C ARG A 20 2.62 9.15 13.06
N MET A 21 2.50 8.03 12.34
CA MET A 21 1.33 7.17 12.38
C MET A 21 1.54 6.08 13.43
N THR A 22 0.60 5.94 14.35
CA THR A 22 0.65 4.91 15.39
C THR A 22 0.12 3.57 14.88
N THR A 23 0.52 2.47 15.52
CA THR A 23 -0.01 1.14 15.22
C THR A 23 -1.53 1.06 15.41
N ALA A 24 -2.07 1.76 16.42
CA ALA A 24 -3.51 1.82 16.68
C ALA A 24 -4.28 2.52 15.55
N GLU A 25 -3.74 3.63 15.02
CA GLU A 25 -4.32 4.29 13.85
C GLU A 25 -4.29 3.38 12.63
N LEU A 26 -3.20 2.62 12.43
CA LEU A 26 -3.08 1.70 11.31
C LEU A 26 -4.01 0.48 11.42
N ASP A 27 -4.22 -0.04 12.62
CA ASP A 27 -5.16 -1.15 12.86
C ASP A 27 -6.61 -0.71 12.67
N SER A 28 -6.92 0.58 12.84
CA SER A 28 -8.23 1.14 12.50
C SER A 28 -8.50 1.23 11.00
N LEU A 29 -7.47 1.08 10.16
CA LEU A 29 -7.61 1.16 8.72
C LEU A 29 -8.03 -0.16 8.09
N THR A 30 -8.98 -0.03 7.16
CA THR A 30 -9.32 -1.10 6.23
C THR A 30 -8.13 -1.42 5.32
N ASP A 31 -8.08 -2.65 4.81
CA ASP A 31 -7.06 -3.08 3.85
C ASP A 31 -6.97 -2.15 2.62
N ILE A 32 -8.10 -1.58 2.18
CA ILE A 32 -8.14 -0.61 1.07
C ILE A 32 -7.42 0.68 1.46
N GLN A 33 -7.65 1.20 2.66
CA GLN A 33 -7.00 2.42 3.14
C GLN A 33 -5.49 2.19 3.31
N VAL A 34 -5.07 1.03 3.81
CA VAL A 34 -3.64 0.65 3.88
C VAL A 34 -3.02 0.65 2.49
N LEU A 35 -3.66 0.04 1.49
CA LEU A 35 -3.16 0.03 0.11
C LEU A 35 -3.04 1.43 -0.49
N VAL A 36 -3.99 2.32 -0.22
CA VAL A 36 -3.96 3.72 -0.67
C VAL A 36 -2.79 4.47 -0.01
N LEU A 37 -2.54 4.26 1.28
CA LEU A 37 -1.41 4.87 1.96
C LEU A 37 -0.06 4.42 1.40
N VAL A 38 0.11 3.11 1.15
CA VAL A 38 1.33 2.59 0.50
C VAL A 38 1.50 3.20 -0.88
N ARG A 39 0.43 3.25 -1.69
CA ARG A 39 0.49 3.85 -3.02
C ARG A 39 0.93 5.32 -2.98
N ASN A 40 0.48 6.07 -1.97
CA ASN A 40 0.83 7.47 -1.80
C ASN A 40 2.21 7.69 -1.16
N SER A 41 2.74 6.71 -0.41
CA SER A 41 4.09 6.78 0.17
C SER A 41 5.19 6.48 -0.84
N ILE A 42 4.85 5.91 -2.01
CA ILE A 42 5.77 5.80 -3.15
C ILE A 42 5.97 7.22 -3.69
N VAL A 43 6.82 8.02 -3.06
CA VAL A 43 7.21 9.34 -3.56
C VAL A 43 8.20 9.13 -4.71
N TRP A 44 8.03 9.90 -5.77
CA TRP A 44 9.01 9.95 -6.85
C TRP A 44 10.26 10.60 -6.29
N ASP A 45 11.27 9.80 -5.98
CA ASP A 45 12.58 10.36 -5.66
C ASP A 45 13.23 10.73 -6.99
N ASP A 46 13.30 12.02 -7.29
CA ASP A 46 13.94 12.59 -8.49
C ASP A 46 15.44 12.21 -8.60
N ARG A 47 16.01 11.58 -7.56
CA ARG A 47 17.38 11.06 -7.53
C ARG A 47 17.48 9.58 -7.88
N ALA A 48 16.36 8.87 -7.97
CA ALA A 48 16.31 7.48 -8.38
C ALA A 48 16.45 7.44 -9.91
N GLY A 49 17.35 6.61 -10.44
CA GLY A 49 17.65 6.61 -11.88
C GLY A 49 16.46 6.12 -12.72
N GLU A 50 16.53 6.24 -14.06
CA GLU A 50 15.46 5.80 -15.00
C GLU A 50 14.97 4.35 -14.77
N LYS A 51 15.83 3.48 -14.22
CA LYS A 51 15.48 2.11 -13.84
C LYS A 51 14.52 2.02 -12.65
N ASP A 52 14.73 2.88 -11.65
CA ASP A 52 13.87 2.93 -10.47
C ASP A 52 12.50 3.51 -10.83
N GLU A 53 12.44 4.44 -11.80
CA GLU A 53 11.20 5.05 -12.26
C GLU A 53 10.20 4.03 -12.83
N HIS A 54 10.66 3.12 -13.69
CA HIS A 54 9.82 2.06 -14.26
C HIS A 54 9.35 1.06 -13.21
N GLU A 55 10.20 0.68 -12.25
CA GLU A 55 9.81 -0.21 -11.15
C GLU A 55 8.77 0.45 -10.23
N LEU A 56 8.94 1.75 -9.92
CA LEU A 56 7.98 2.53 -9.14
C LEU A 56 6.65 2.67 -9.87
N GLU A 57 6.66 2.88 -11.19
CA GLU A 57 5.43 2.92 -11.99
C GLU A 57 4.71 1.57 -12.01
N GLN A 58 5.44 0.46 -12.20
CA GLN A 58 4.87 -0.90 -12.12
C GLN A 58 4.28 -1.20 -10.74
N MET A 59 4.97 -0.81 -9.67
CA MET A 59 4.46 -0.95 -8.30
C MET A 59 3.17 -0.14 -8.09
N ARG A 60 3.11 1.10 -8.57
CA ARG A 60 1.89 1.93 -8.51
C ARG A 60 0.74 1.29 -9.29
N ALA A 61 0.98 0.85 -10.53
CA ALA A 61 -0.02 0.18 -11.35
C ALA A 61 -0.55 -1.11 -10.70
N PHE A 62 0.33 -1.88 -10.06
CA PHE A 62 -0.06 -3.08 -9.31
C PHE A 62 -0.92 -2.74 -8.09
N LEU A 63 -0.56 -1.72 -7.32
CA LEU A 63 -1.36 -1.24 -6.18
C LEU A 63 -2.73 -0.72 -6.62
N ASP A 64 -2.79 0.05 -7.72
CA ASP A 64 -4.04 0.54 -8.29
C ASP A 64 -4.95 -0.63 -8.74
N HIS A 65 -4.36 -1.67 -9.32
CA HIS A 65 -5.08 -2.91 -9.65
C HIS A 65 -5.64 -3.60 -8.39
N LEU A 66 -4.85 -3.73 -7.33
CA LEU A 66 -5.29 -4.33 -6.06
C LEU A 66 -6.40 -3.52 -5.39
N ILE A 67 -6.29 -2.19 -5.37
CA ILE A 67 -7.31 -1.28 -4.84
C ILE A 67 -8.60 -1.45 -5.63
N LYS A 68 -8.53 -1.46 -6.96
CA LYS A 68 -9.70 -1.68 -7.83
C LYS A 68 -10.34 -3.04 -7.55
N LYS A 69 -9.53 -4.10 -7.45
CA LYS A 69 -10.00 -5.46 -7.14
C LYS A 69 -10.67 -5.56 -5.77
N GLN A 70 -10.12 -4.91 -4.74
CA GLN A 70 -10.72 -4.86 -3.40
C GLN A 70 -12.03 -4.06 -3.40
N ARG A 71 -12.10 -2.92 -4.10
CA ARG A 71 -13.34 -2.14 -4.26
C ARG A 71 -14.43 -2.88 -5.02
N SER A 72 -14.05 -3.75 -5.96
CA SER A 72 -14.99 -4.58 -6.73
C SER A 72 -15.47 -5.82 -5.98
N LYS A 73 -14.93 -6.14 -4.80
CA LYS A 73 -15.51 -7.20 -3.97
C LYS A 73 -16.81 -6.67 -3.36
N PRO A 74 -17.93 -7.39 -3.50
CA PRO A 74 -19.13 -7.04 -2.77
C PRO A 74 -18.82 -7.10 -1.26
N PRO A 75 -19.36 -6.17 -0.45
CA PRO A 75 -19.24 -6.27 1.00
C PRO A 75 -19.80 -7.63 1.41
N GLN A 76 -18.96 -8.48 2.00
CA GLN A 76 -19.45 -9.69 2.65
C GLN A 76 -20.20 -9.23 3.90
N HIS A 77 -21.53 -9.17 3.75
CA HIS A 77 -22.50 -8.93 4.81
C HIS A 77 -22.44 -10.00 5.88
#